data_AF-A0A1E1LNA0-F1
#
_entry.id   AF-A0A1E1LNA0-F1
#
_cell.length_a   1.000
_cell.length_b   1.000
_cell.length_c   1.000
_cell.angle_alpha   90.00
_cell.angle_beta   90.00
_cell.angle_gamma   90.00
#
_symmetry.space_group_name_H-M   'P 1'
#
loop_
_entity.id
_entity.type
_entity.pdbx_description
1 polymer ?
#
loop_
_entity_poly.entity_id
_entity_poly.type
_entity_poly.pdbx_seq_one_letter_code
_entity_poly.pdbx_strand_id
1 'polypeptide(L)'
;MDNALALEDQLSKGEEVMAGITIKTTDYVTHNIIAETIERDHDSVIFVSAHSDSVPAAEEENLLGSTYYVNQSSKSDLEKIRLLLNFDMLASPNYSLQVYDGHGFERFFTEELGQNYTEIEFDGLSDYQPFFEAGIANGATATGIIDLKTYEEANYSEAW
;
A
#
# COMPACT_ATOMS: atom_id res chain seq x y z
N MET A 1 -5.01 23.90 -3.80
CA MET A 1 -3.76 24.68 -3.93
C MET A 1 -4.03 26.18 -3.94
N ASP A 2 -5.05 26.62 -4.68
CA ASP A 2 -5.41 28.05 -4.85
C ASP A 2 -5.67 28.83 -3.54
N ASN A 3 -6.36 28.23 -2.56
CA ASN A 3 -6.66 28.91 -1.30
C ASN A 3 -5.42 29.11 -0.42
N ALA A 4 -4.43 28.21 -0.49
CA ALA A 4 -3.21 28.30 0.31
C ALA A 4 -2.31 29.43 -0.21
N LEU A 5 -2.14 29.52 -1.53
CA LEU A 5 -1.38 30.58 -2.20
C LEU A 5 -2.02 31.96 -1.99
N ALA A 6 -3.36 32.04 -2.00
CA ALA A 6 -4.07 33.28 -1.72
C ALA A 6 -3.88 33.76 -0.27
N LEU A 7 -3.84 32.83 0.68
CA LEU A 7 -3.58 33.13 2.10
C LEU A 7 -2.13 33.61 2.30
N GLU A 8 -1.17 32.94 1.65
CA GLU A 8 0.25 33.31 1.66
C GLU A 8 0.47 34.72 1.11
N ASP A 9 -0.17 35.06 -0.02
CA ASP A 9 -0.09 36.39 -0.63
C ASP A 9 -0.60 37.50 0.31
N GLN A 10 -1.74 37.28 1.00
CA GLN A 10 -2.29 38.25 1.97
C GLN A 10 -1.34 38.46 3.15
N LEU A 11 -0.81 37.38 3.73
CA LEU A 11 0.16 37.45 4.83
C LEU A 11 1.45 38.16 4.40
N SER A 12 1.92 37.93 3.16
CA SER A 12 3.14 38.56 2.62
C SER A 12 3.03 40.08 2.49
N LYS A 13 1.81 40.61 2.37
CA LYS A 13 1.49 42.04 2.30
C LYS A 13 1.33 42.69 3.67
N GLY A 14 1.47 41.91 4.75
CA GLY A 14 1.27 42.37 6.12
C GLY A 14 -0.20 42.50 6.52
N GLU A 15 -1.12 41.85 5.79
CA GLU A 15 -2.53 41.81 6.15
C GLU A 15 -2.74 40.84 7.33
N GLU A 16 -3.65 41.21 8.24
CA GLU A 16 -4.02 40.37 9.38
C GLU A 16 -5.18 39.44 8.98
N VAL A 17 -4.95 38.12 9.04
CA VAL A 17 -5.92 37.11 8.64
C VAL A 17 -6.39 36.31 9.85
N MET A 18 -7.68 36.38 10.16
CA MET A 18 -8.30 35.57 11.21
C MET A 18 -8.78 34.24 10.64
N ALA A 19 -8.17 33.14 11.06
CA ALA A 19 -8.57 31.79 10.68
C ALA A 19 -9.38 31.11 11.80
N GLY A 20 -10.48 30.46 11.42
CA GLY A 20 -11.26 29.59 12.31
C GLY A 20 -11.15 28.15 11.84
N ILE A 21 -10.77 27.24 12.73
CA ILE A 21 -10.74 25.80 12.44
C ILE A 21 -11.91 25.15 13.16
N THR A 22 -12.74 24.43 12.42
CA THR A 22 -13.77 23.55 12.98
C THR A 22 -13.47 22.13 12.57
N ILE A 23 -13.33 21.23 13.54
CA ILE A 23 -13.08 19.80 13.31
C ILE A 23 -14.34 19.05 13.72
N LYS A 24 -14.79 18.14 12.85
CA LYS A 24 -15.85 17.18 13.18
C LYS A 24 -15.28 15.77 13.00
N THR A 25 -15.29 15.00 14.09
CA THR A 25 -14.90 13.60 14.09
C THR A 25 -16.13 12.70 14.08
N THR A 26 -16.01 11.50 13.51
CA THR A 26 -17.07 10.48 13.52
C THR A 26 -16.40 9.13 13.46
N ASP A 27 -16.86 8.21 14.32
CA ASP A 27 -16.35 6.85 14.35
C ASP A 27 -17.13 5.97 13.37
N TYR A 28 -16.40 5.12 12.64
CA TYR A 28 -16.97 4.14 11.73
C TYR A 28 -16.48 2.75 12.11
N VAL A 29 -17.36 1.75 11.97
CA VAL A 29 -16.96 0.35 12.06
C VAL A 29 -16.55 -0.11 10.67
N THR A 30 -15.33 -0.64 10.55
CA THR A 30 -14.81 -1.29 9.33
C THR A 30 -14.64 -2.79 9.56
N HIS A 31 -14.46 -3.54 8.47
CA HIS A 31 -14.33 -4.99 8.50
C HIS A 31 -13.24 -5.46 7.54
N ASN A 32 -12.42 -6.41 8.00
CA ASN A 32 -11.58 -7.22 7.12
C ASN A 32 -12.42 -8.39 6.60
N ILE A 33 -12.33 -8.68 5.31
CA ILE A 33 -12.93 -9.87 4.70
C ILE A 33 -11.80 -10.86 4.42
N ILE A 34 -11.88 -12.04 5.01
CA ILE A 34 -10.86 -13.08 4.90
C ILE A 34 -11.49 -14.32 4.28
N ALA A 35 -10.83 -14.84 3.24
CA ALA A 35 -11.23 -16.06 2.56
C ALA A 35 -10.01 -16.97 2.42
N GLU A 36 -10.21 -18.25 2.71
CA GLU A 36 -9.17 -19.28 2.65
C GLU A 36 -9.66 -20.44 1.78
N THR A 37 -8.76 -21.08 1.05
CA THR A 37 -9.08 -22.30 0.28
C THR A 37 -9.47 -23.43 1.22
N ILE A 38 -10.49 -24.21 0.87
CA ILE A 38 -11.03 -25.30 1.72
C ILE A 38 -10.07 -26.50 1.80
N GLU A 39 -9.30 -26.72 0.73
CA GLU A 39 -8.39 -27.87 0.62
C GLU A 39 -6.93 -27.39 0.69
N ARG A 40 -6.03 -28.33 0.98
CA ARG A 40 -4.56 -28.20 1.12
C ARG A 40 -4.10 -27.90 2.54
N ASP A 41 -2.83 -27.53 2.66
CA ASP A 41 -2.13 -27.30 3.92
C ASP A 41 -2.45 -25.90 4.46
N HIS A 42 -3.10 -25.87 5.62
CA HIS A 42 -3.47 -24.64 6.32
C HIS A 42 -2.36 -24.15 7.26
N ASP A 43 -1.28 -24.92 7.43
CA ASP A 43 -0.11 -24.56 8.25
C ASP A 43 1.06 -24.01 7.40
N SER A 44 0.81 -23.80 6.11
CA SER A 44 1.76 -23.22 5.16
C SER A 44 1.04 -22.45 4.06
N VAL A 45 0.67 -21.21 4.36
CA VAL A 45 -0.22 -20.40 3.52
C VAL A 45 0.52 -19.27 2.80
N ILE A 46 0.09 -18.98 1.57
CA ILE A 46 0.37 -17.71 0.90
C ILE A 46 -0.82 -16.80 1.19
N PHE A 47 -0.57 -15.67 1.83
CA PHE A 47 -1.59 -14.68 2.14
C PHE A 47 -1.59 -13.62 1.04
N VAL A 48 -2.73 -13.41 0.39
CA VAL A 48 -2.89 -12.35 -0.61
C VAL A 48 -3.74 -11.23 -0.01
N SER A 49 -3.22 -10.00 0.01
CA SER A 49 -3.89 -8.84 0.60
C SER A 49 -4.13 -7.73 -0.42
N ALA A 50 -5.22 -7.00 -0.18
CA ALA A 50 -5.59 -5.73 -0.80
C ALA A 50 -6.58 -5.04 0.13
N HIS A 51 -6.67 -3.73 0.08
CA HIS A 51 -7.69 -2.98 0.78
C HIS A 51 -8.84 -2.60 -0.17
N SER A 52 -10.03 -2.35 0.40
CA SER A 52 -11.27 -2.16 -0.38
C SER A 52 -11.89 -0.78 -0.19
N ASP A 53 -11.41 -0.06 0.81
CA ASP A 53 -11.70 1.33 1.05
C ASP A 53 -10.90 2.25 0.12
N SER A 54 -11.33 3.51 0.12
CA SER A 54 -10.64 4.64 -0.50
C SER A 54 -10.64 5.78 0.52
N VAL A 55 -9.88 6.85 0.29
CA VAL A 55 -9.87 8.01 1.20
C VAL A 55 -11.29 8.58 1.46
N PRO A 56 -11.79 8.65 2.72
CA PRO A 56 -11.18 8.21 3.99
C PRO A 56 -11.74 6.86 4.53
N ALA A 57 -10.87 5.95 4.98
CA ALA A 57 -11.17 4.85 5.92
C ALA A 57 -9.93 3.97 6.21
N ALA A 58 -10.06 3.05 7.17
CA ALA A 58 -9.22 1.87 7.42
C ALA A 58 -7.74 1.91 7.00
N GLU A 59 -7.42 1.54 5.75
CA GLU A 59 -6.04 1.47 5.26
C GLU A 59 -5.46 2.88 5.08
N GLU A 60 -6.26 3.75 4.48
CA GLU A 60 -5.96 5.16 4.22
C GLU A 60 -5.89 6.00 5.52
N GLU A 61 -6.47 5.47 6.61
CA GLU A 61 -6.40 6.01 7.97
C GLU A 61 -5.34 5.27 8.81
N ASN A 62 -4.20 4.93 8.19
CA ASN A 62 -3.03 4.32 8.81
C ASN A 62 -3.18 2.82 9.12
N LEU A 63 -3.51 2.04 8.07
CA LEU A 63 -3.38 0.57 8.04
C LEU A 63 -4.19 -0.15 9.12
N LEU A 64 -5.34 0.40 9.50
CA LEU A 64 -6.10 -0.08 10.67
C LEU A 64 -6.55 -1.53 10.50
N GLY A 65 -6.90 -1.94 9.27
CA GLY A 65 -7.36 -3.29 8.94
C GLY A 65 -6.26 -4.34 9.17
N SER A 66 -5.13 -4.23 8.47
CA SER A 66 -3.99 -5.13 8.60
C SER A 66 -3.39 -5.11 10.01
N THR A 67 -3.26 -3.92 10.62
CA THR A 67 -2.78 -3.77 12.00
C THR A 67 -3.69 -4.51 12.98
N TYR A 68 -5.01 -4.41 12.81
CA TYR A 68 -5.96 -5.16 13.64
C TYR A 68 -5.79 -6.67 13.47
N TYR A 69 -5.67 -7.16 12.23
CA TYR A 69 -5.51 -8.58 11.94
C TYR A 69 -4.25 -9.15 12.62
N VAL A 70 -3.10 -8.50 12.44
CA VAL A 70 -1.83 -8.95 13.02
C VAL A 70 -1.90 -8.95 14.55
N ASN A 71 -2.44 -7.89 15.16
CA ASN A 71 -2.53 -7.77 16.62
C ASN A 71 -3.51 -8.77 17.27
N GLN A 72 -4.55 -9.21 16.56
CA GLN A 72 -5.49 -10.23 17.07
C GLN A 72 -5.03 -11.66 16.79
N SER A 73 -4.05 -11.84 15.92
CA SER A 73 -3.54 -13.16 15.55
C SER A 73 -2.57 -13.72 16.59
N SER A 74 -2.60 -15.04 16.80
CA SER A 74 -1.58 -15.69 17.60
C SER A 74 -0.26 -15.78 16.82
N LYS A 75 0.88 -15.81 17.53
CA LYS A 75 2.19 -15.99 16.89
C LYS A 75 2.21 -17.27 16.04
N SER A 76 1.62 -18.35 16.54
CA SER A 76 1.54 -19.63 15.82
C SER A 76 0.69 -19.56 14.56
N ASP A 77 -0.30 -18.68 14.48
CA ASP A 77 -1.09 -18.48 13.26
C ASP A 77 -0.32 -17.64 12.24
N LEU A 78 0.37 -16.58 12.71
CA LEU A 78 1.23 -15.76 11.85
C LEU A 78 2.38 -16.56 11.23
N GLU A 79 2.97 -17.51 11.98
CA GLU A 79 4.04 -18.40 11.49
C GLU A 79 3.59 -19.37 10.38
N LYS A 80 2.29 -19.57 10.19
CA LYS A 80 1.76 -20.37 9.07
C LYS A 80 1.88 -19.60 7.75
N ILE A 81 1.93 -18.27 7.79
CA ILE A 81 2.06 -17.42 6.61
C ILE A 81 3.51 -17.47 6.13
N ARG A 82 3.71 -18.08 4.95
CA ARG A 82 5.03 -18.22 4.33
C ARG A 82 5.42 -17.02 3.49
N LEU A 83 4.42 -16.39 2.89
CA LEU A 83 4.58 -15.24 2.01
C LEU A 83 3.28 -14.43 2.06
N LEU A 84 3.40 -13.12 2.27
CA LEU A 84 2.31 -12.16 2.04
C LEU A 84 2.54 -11.44 0.72
N LEU A 85 1.52 -11.36 -0.14
CA LEU A 85 1.53 -10.58 -1.37
C LEU A 85 0.51 -9.47 -1.27
N ASN A 86 0.98 -8.22 -1.18
CA ASN A 86 0.14 -7.04 -1.11
C ASN A 86 -0.06 -6.39 -2.48
N PHE A 87 -1.31 -6.14 -2.82
CA PHE A 87 -1.73 -5.61 -4.11
C PHE A 87 -2.51 -4.32 -3.90
N ASP A 88 -1.86 -3.20 -4.23
CA ASP A 88 -2.47 -1.89 -4.17
C ASP A 88 -2.08 -1.07 -5.42
N MET A 89 -3.01 -0.26 -5.91
CA MET A 89 -2.83 0.62 -7.07
C MET A 89 -2.32 -0.12 -8.32
N LEU A 90 -2.99 -1.22 -8.73
CA LEU A 90 -2.56 -2.09 -9.84
C LEU A 90 -3.02 -1.69 -11.25
N ALA A 91 -3.88 -0.68 -11.37
CA ALA A 91 -4.58 -0.38 -12.61
C ALA A 91 -4.35 1.05 -13.12
N SER A 92 -3.18 1.65 -12.82
CA SER A 92 -2.86 2.99 -13.34
C SER A 92 -2.77 2.95 -14.88
N PRO A 93 -3.38 3.90 -15.61
CA PRO A 93 -3.14 4.04 -17.04
C PRO A 93 -1.73 4.59 -17.34
N ASN A 94 -1.06 5.16 -16.33
CA ASN A 94 0.33 5.61 -16.37
C ASN A 94 1.16 4.68 -15.47
N TYR A 95 1.30 3.41 -15.89
CA TYR A 95 1.84 2.38 -15.04
C TYR A 95 3.34 2.17 -15.18
N SER A 96 3.99 1.81 -14.08
CA SER A 96 5.26 1.10 -14.08
C SER A 96 5.13 -0.07 -13.13
N LEU A 97 5.58 -1.27 -13.48
CA LEU A 97 5.57 -2.39 -12.53
C LEU A 97 6.60 -2.12 -11.44
N GLN A 98 6.13 -1.75 -10.25
CA GLN A 98 6.98 -1.50 -9.09
C GLN A 98 6.86 -2.68 -8.12
N VAL A 99 8.01 -3.19 -7.68
CA VAL A 99 8.09 -4.33 -6.77
C VAL A 99 8.88 -3.90 -5.55
N TYR A 100 8.32 -4.13 -4.38
CA TYR A 100 9.01 -3.85 -3.13
C TYR A 100 10.03 -4.97 -2.80
N ASP A 101 11.26 -4.60 -2.45
CA ASP A 101 12.35 -5.55 -2.14
C ASP A 101 12.16 -6.22 -0.78
N GLY A 102 11.65 -7.46 -0.80
CA GLY A 102 11.18 -8.15 0.41
C GLY A 102 11.59 -9.62 0.55
N HIS A 103 12.76 -10.02 0.03
CA HIS A 103 13.33 -11.37 0.13
C HIS A 103 12.93 -12.38 -0.97
N GLY A 104 13.11 -12.04 -2.24
CA GLY A 104 13.16 -13.02 -3.34
C GLY A 104 11.93 -13.06 -4.24
N PHE A 105 10.86 -12.33 -3.91
CA PHE A 105 9.67 -12.24 -4.76
C PHE A 105 9.97 -11.52 -6.09
N GLU A 106 10.95 -10.62 -6.11
CA GLU A 106 11.41 -9.92 -7.32
C GLU A 106 11.91 -10.87 -8.42
N ARG A 107 12.44 -12.04 -8.03
CA ARG A 107 12.86 -13.09 -8.97
C ARG A 107 11.69 -13.70 -9.72
N PHE A 108 10.50 -13.74 -9.14
CA PHE A 108 9.32 -14.23 -9.84
C PHE A 108 9.05 -13.41 -11.12
N PHE A 109 9.24 -12.09 -11.07
CA PHE A 109 9.02 -11.24 -12.24
C PHE A 109 10.05 -11.50 -13.34
N THR A 110 11.32 -11.60 -12.98
CA THR A 110 12.39 -11.80 -13.98
C THR A 110 12.52 -13.24 -14.46
N GLU A 111 12.46 -14.23 -13.56
CA GLU A 111 12.72 -15.64 -13.86
C GLU A 111 11.46 -16.37 -14.38
N GLU A 112 10.27 -16.07 -13.83
CA GLU A 112 9.03 -16.78 -14.18
C GLU A 112 8.17 -15.99 -15.18
N LEU A 113 8.01 -14.68 -15.00
CA LEU A 113 7.20 -13.85 -15.89
C LEU A 113 7.99 -13.26 -17.06
N GLY A 114 9.32 -13.23 -16.98
CA GLY A 114 10.17 -12.54 -17.95
C GLY A 114 9.89 -11.04 -18.03
N GLN A 115 9.36 -10.43 -16.98
CA GLN A 115 9.01 -9.02 -16.94
C GLN A 115 10.08 -8.23 -16.19
N ASN A 116 10.44 -7.07 -16.76
CA ASN A 116 11.27 -6.11 -16.05
C ASN A 116 10.42 -5.36 -15.02
N TYR A 117 11.04 -4.95 -13.92
CA TYR A 117 10.38 -4.23 -12.83
C TYR A 117 11.27 -3.08 -12.34
N THR A 118 10.65 -2.11 -11.67
CA THR A 118 11.35 -1.09 -10.89
C THR A 118 11.29 -1.49 -9.43
N GLU A 119 12.45 -1.64 -8.80
CA GLU A 119 12.52 -1.88 -7.37
C GLU A 119 12.19 -0.59 -6.60
N ILE A 120 11.37 -0.71 -5.56
CA ILE A 120 11.04 0.40 -4.65
C ILE A 120 11.24 -0.04 -3.20
N GLU A 121 11.64 0.90 -2.35
CA GLU A 121 11.82 0.64 -0.93
C GLU A 121 10.46 0.55 -0.24
N PHE A 122 10.37 -0.29 0.81
CA PHE A 122 9.21 -0.29 1.69
C PHE A 122 9.08 1.06 2.39
N ASP A 123 8.01 1.80 2.05
CA ASP A 123 7.69 3.13 2.59
C ASP A 123 6.83 3.08 3.85
N GLY A 124 6.21 1.92 4.11
CA GLY A 124 5.35 1.66 5.27
C GLY A 124 3.94 2.18 5.09
N LEU A 125 3.53 2.46 3.85
CA LEU A 125 2.27 3.13 3.52
C LEU A 125 1.16 2.18 3.06
N SER A 126 1.37 0.86 3.11
CA SER A 126 0.32 -0.10 2.75
C SER A 126 0.31 -1.34 3.64
N ASP A 127 -0.72 -2.17 3.48
CA ASP A 127 -1.09 -3.28 4.35
C ASP A 127 0.00 -4.36 4.55
N TYR A 128 1.06 -4.39 3.73
CA TYR A 128 2.19 -5.28 3.97
C TYR A 128 2.96 -4.92 5.26
N GLN A 129 2.93 -3.66 5.69
CA GLN A 129 3.82 -3.14 6.73
C GLN A 129 3.64 -3.84 8.08
N PRO A 130 2.42 -4.02 8.63
CA PRO A 130 2.26 -4.75 9.91
C PRO A 130 2.73 -6.20 9.85
N PHE A 131 2.65 -6.85 8.68
CA PHE A 131 3.13 -8.22 8.50
C PHE A 131 4.65 -8.28 8.40
N PHE A 132 5.27 -7.31 7.71
CA PHE A 132 6.72 -7.14 7.69
C PHE A 132 7.27 -6.97 9.11
N GLU A 133 6.65 -6.11 9.92
CA GLU A 133 7.03 -5.88 11.32
C GLU A 133 6.85 -7.13 12.19
N ALA A 134 5.88 -7.99 11.86
CA ALA A 134 5.70 -9.29 12.50
C ALA A 134 6.71 -10.37 12.04
N GLY A 135 7.63 -10.04 11.13
CA GLY A 135 8.67 -10.92 10.60
C GLY A 135 8.18 -11.87 9.50
N ILE A 136 7.06 -11.57 8.87
CA ILE A 136 6.52 -12.36 7.74
C ILE A 136 7.18 -11.87 6.45
N ALA A 137 7.75 -12.81 5.70
CA ALA A 137 8.26 -12.54 4.36
C ALA A 137 7.13 -12.01 3.49
N ASN A 138 7.38 -10.91 2.78
CA ASN A 138 6.35 -10.26 2.00
C ASN A 138 6.90 -9.75 0.67
N GLY A 139 6.02 -9.70 -0.30
CA GLY A 139 6.20 -8.94 -1.52
C GLY A 139 5.03 -7.99 -1.65
N ALA A 140 5.27 -6.82 -2.20
CA ALA A 140 4.21 -5.90 -2.56
C ALA A 140 4.44 -5.44 -3.99
N THR A 141 3.35 -5.15 -4.69
CA THR A 141 3.42 -4.56 -6.02
C THR A 141 2.50 -3.38 -6.11
N ALA A 142 2.98 -2.35 -6.80
CA ALA A 142 2.16 -1.23 -7.18
C ALA A 142 2.46 -0.83 -8.61
N THR A 143 1.48 -0.19 -9.25
CA THR A 143 1.64 0.28 -10.63
C THR A 143 1.68 1.80 -10.76
N GLY A 144 1.49 2.52 -9.67
CA GLY A 144 1.66 3.97 -9.59
C GLY A 144 1.02 4.51 -8.33
N ILE A 145 1.85 4.94 -7.38
CA ILE A 145 1.39 5.23 -6.01
C ILE A 145 1.01 6.70 -5.79
N ILE A 146 1.75 7.67 -6.32
CA ILE A 146 1.53 9.10 -6.00
C ILE A 146 1.84 10.01 -7.21
N ASP A 147 2.97 9.79 -7.89
CA ASP A 147 3.46 10.67 -8.94
C ASP A 147 3.17 10.19 -10.36
N LEU A 148 3.05 11.15 -11.29
CA LEU A 148 3.08 10.86 -12.71
C LEU A 148 4.44 10.28 -13.08
N LYS A 149 4.43 9.02 -13.54
CA LYS A 149 5.59 8.39 -14.16
C LYS A 149 6.02 9.19 -15.39
N THR A 150 7.33 9.31 -15.56
CA THR A 150 7.94 9.81 -16.79
C THR A 150 7.63 8.88 -17.96
N TYR A 151 7.79 9.37 -19.19
CA TYR A 151 7.60 8.54 -20.39
C TYR A 151 8.50 7.31 -20.40
N GLU A 152 9.72 7.40 -19.87
CA GLU A 152 10.62 6.25 -19.76
C GLU A 152 10.10 5.25 -18.72
N GLU A 153 9.79 5.70 -17.50
CA GLU A 153 9.22 4.87 -16.42
C GLU A 153 7.93 4.13 -16.81
N ALA A 154 7.06 4.81 -17.56
CA ALA A 154 5.78 4.26 -18.04
C ALA A 154 5.93 3.27 -19.21
N ASN A 155 7.06 3.32 -19.93
CA ASN A 155 7.33 2.49 -21.10
C ASN A 155 8.51 1.52 -20.90
N TYR A 156 8.96 1.28 -19.66
CA TYR A 156 9.95 0.20 -19.39
C TYR A 156 9.47 -1.17 -19.86
N SER A 157 8.16 -1.36 -20.12
CA SER A 157 7.59 -2.57 -20.73
C SER A 157 7.67 -2.64 -22.26
N GLU A 158 8.05 -1.56 -22.95
CA GLU A 158 8.17 -1.52 -24.43
C GLU A 158 9.61 -1.66 -24.94
N ALA A 159 10.60 -1.73 -24.05
CA ALA A 159 11.99 -2.00 -24.43
C ALA A 159 12.21 -3.50 -24.71
N TRP A 160 11.69 -3.96 -25.85
CA TRP A 160 11.97 -5.27 -26.46
C TRP A 160 12.66 -5.09 -27.81
#